data_AF-A0A257CWZ0-F1
#
_entry.id   AF-A0A257CWZ0-F1
#
_cell.length_a   1.000
_cell.length_b   1.000
_cell.length_c   1.000
_cell.angle_alpha   90.00
_cell.angle_beta   90.00
_cell.angle_gamma   90.00
#
_symmetry.space_group_name_H-M   'P 1'
#
loop_
_entity.id
_entity.type
_entity.pdbx_description
1 polymer ?
#
loop_
_entity_poly.entity_id
_entity_poly.type
_entity_poly.pdbx_seq_one_letter_code
_entity_poly.pdbx_strand_id
1 'polypeptide(L)'
;MDEALLGALLASTLRVSTPLILCALAGLLSERSGVVDIGLEGKMLAAAFAAAAAGAAYNSMGLALLAGVAIAVVLSWTHGLACVSHRGDQVVSGVAINIIASGLTVVLGIAWFAQGGQTPPVSNEVRIQPLFPLLPELLQAVPFIGTVIGQGLLGHNGLVYLALLLVPGVWWLVFRTRFGLRLRAVGENPQMVDAAGVSVLRLRYMALSLNGVLCGLAGAYLVLAQSASFSPNMTAGRGFMALAALIFGRWHPVGALWACLLFGFLDAVAIRLQGVALPGIGEVPVQAIQALPYVLTVVLLAGFIGKAVAPQALGRPYTKER
;
A
#
# COMPACT_ATOMS: atom_id res chain seq x y z
N MET A 1 -21.75 -17.09 -18.46
CA MET A 1 -20.27 -16.99 -18.57
C MET A 1 -19.80 -15.58 -18.21
N ASP A 2 -20.50 -14.55 -18.67
CA ASP A 2 -20.10 -13.14 -18.45
C ASP A 2 -20.24 -12.67 -17.00
N GLU A 3 -21.28 -13.10 -16.27
CA GLU A 3 -21.48 -12.70 -14.86
C GLU A 3 -20.42 -13.26 -13.91
N ALA A 4 -20.01 -14.51 -14.13
CA ALA A 4 -18.95 -15.14 -13.35
C ALA A 4 -17.59 -14.49 -13.63
N LEU A 5 -17.34 -14.12 -14.89
CA LEU A 5 -16.15 -13.36 -15.27
C LEU A 5 -16.15 -11.98 -14.60
N LEU A 6 -17.29 -11.27 -14.61
CA LEU A 6 -17.44 -9.96 -13.98
C LEU A 6 -17.24 -10.03 -12.46
N GLY A 7 -17.89 -10.98 -11.78
CA GLY A 7 -17.72 -11.19 -10.34
C GLY A 7 -16.27 -11.50 -9.97
N ALA A 8 -15.60 -12.35 -10.75
CA ALA A 8 -14.22 -12.73 -10.49
C ALA A 8 -13.20 -11.63 -10.84
N LEU A 9 -13.51 -10.76 -11.81
CA LEU A 9 -12.74 -9.55 -12.10
C LEU A 9 -12.89 -8.52 -10.97
N LEU A 10 -14.10 -8.30 -10.47
CA LEU A 10 -14.36 -7.41 -9.33
C LEU A 10 -13.63 -7.89 -8.08
N ALA A 11 -13.74 -9.19 -7.77
CA ALA A 11 -13.04 -9.78 -6.63
C ALA A 11 -11.51 -9.61 -6.75
N SER A 12 -10.94 -9.87 -7.92
CA SER A 12 -9.51 -9.69 -8.14
C SER A 12 -9.08 -8.22 -8.06
N THR A 13 -9.91 -7.31 -8.56
CA THR A 13 -9.67 -5.85 -8.50
C THR A 13 -9.55 -5.38 -7.06
N LEU A 14 -10.49 -5.77 -6.19
CA LEU A 14 -10.46 -5.39 -4.77
C LEU A 14 -9.27 -6.03 -4.02
N ARG A 15 -9.00 -7.31 -4.28
CA ARG A 15 -7.87 -8.01 -3.68
C ARG A 15 -6.53 -7.36 -4.02
N VAL A 16 -6.33 -7.00 -5.29
CA VAL A 16 -5.06 -6.42 -5.75
C VAL A 16 -4.93 -4.94 -5.39
N SER A 17 -6.03 -4.19 -5.36
CA SER A 17 -6.02 -2.77 -4.95
C SER A 17 -5.85 -2.57 -3.44
N THR A 18 -6.20 -3.54 -2.59
CA THR A 18 -6.11 -3.42 -1.13
C THR A 18 -4.73 -2.96 -0.62
N PRO A 19 -3.60 -3.62 -0.96
CA PRO A 19 -2.28 -3.15 -0.52
C PRO A 19 -1.92 -1.78 -1.13
N LEU A 20 -2.39 -1.48 -2.34
CA LEU A 20 -2.19 -0.15 -2.96
C LEU A 20 -2.93 0.95 -2.19
N ILE A 21 -4.18 0.72 -1.79
CA ILE A 21 -4.99 1.67 -1.02
C ILE A 21 -4.31 1.95 0.32
N LEU A 22 -3.94 0.91 1.07
CA LEU A 22 -3.26 1.05 2.36
C LEU A 22 -1.95 1.84 2.23
N CYS A 23 -1.13 1.50 1.23
CA CYS A 23 0.14 2.16 0.97
C CYS A 23 -0.04 3.61 0.48
N ALA A 24 -1.06 3.89 -0.34
CA ALA A 24 -1.34 5.24 -0.83
C ALA A 24 -1.86 6.15 0.30
N LEU A 25 -2.68 5.62 1.22
CA LEU A 25 -3.09 6.33 2.43
C LEU A 25 -1.91 6.58 3.38
N ALA A 26 -0.96 5.65 3.46
CA ALA A 26 0.29 5.83 4.19
C ALA A 26 1.06 7.04 3.65
N GLY A 27 1.35 7.03 2.34
CA GLY A 27 2.01 8.14 1.64
C GLY A 27 1.24 9.45 1.75
N LEU A 28 -0.09 9.42 1.74
CA LEU A 28 -0.92 10.62 1.92
C LEU A 28 -0.62 11.30 3.26
N LEU A 29 -0.49 10.53 4.33
CA LEU A 29 -0.25 11.09 5.66
C LEU A 29 1.17 11.67 5.79
N SER A 30 2.20 10.97 5.30
CA SER A 30 3.58 11.47 5.31
C SER A 30 3.73 12.71 4.44
N GLU A 31 3.20 12.70 3.21
CA GLU A 31 3.35 13.82 2.29
C GLU A 31 2.51 15.03 2.69
N ARG A 32 1.32 14.83 3.28
CA ARG A 32 0.56 15.94 3.88
C ARG A 32 1.30 16.60 5.04
N SER A 33 2.28 15.93 5.65
CA SER A 33 3.19 16.52 6.65
C SER A 33 4.42 17.23 6.05
N GLY A 34 4.56 17.21 4.71
CA GLY A 34 5.72 17.74 3.99
C GLY A 34 6.92 16.80 3.93
N VAL A 35 6.72 15.50 4.19
CA VAL A 35 7.77 14.46 4.11
C VAL A 35 7.44 13.48 2.98
N VAL A 36 8.16 13.59 1.88
CA VAL A 36 8.17 12.66 0.74
C VAL A 36 8.68 11.30 1.19
N ASP A 37 7.96 10.24 0.86
CA ASP A 37 8.32 8.89 1.28
C ASP A 37 8.37 7.92 0.10
N ILE A 38 9.45 8.01 -0.68
CA ILE A 38 9.74 7.03 -1.75
C ILE A 38 10.11 5.65 -1.15
N GLY A 39 10.39 5.59 0.15
CA GLY A 39 10.70 4.38 0.90
C GLY A 39 9.51 3.44 1.15
N LEU A 40 8.30 3.80 0.68
CA LEU A 40 7.09 2.99 0.83
C LEU A 40 7.25 1.55 0.28
N GLU A 41 7.96 1.40 -0.84
CA GLU A 41 8.24 0.08 -1.44
C GLU A 41 9.02 -0.82 -0.48
N GLY A 42 10.13 -0.31 0.07
CA GLY A 42 10.99 -1.04 0.99
C GLY A 42 10.32 -1.30 2.33
N LYS A 43 9.55 -0.35 2.86
CA LYS A 43 8.77 -0.53 4.09
C LYS A 43 7.74 -1.65 3.94
N MET A 44 7.04 -1.69 2.81
CA MET A 44 6.07 -2.74 2.50
C MET A 44 6.76 -4.10 2.34
N LEU A 45 7.92 -4.14 1.68
CA LEU A 45 8.68 -5.38 1.47
C LEU A 45 9.22 -5.94 2.79
N ALA A 46 9.81 -5.10 3.62
CA ALA A 46 10.31 -5.48 4.94
C ALA A 46 9.18 -5.92 5.88
N ALA A 47 8.02 -5.26 5.82
CA ALA A 47 6.83 -5.67 6.57
C ALA A 47 6.29 -7.03 6.12
N ALA A 48 6.26 -7.29 4.82
CA ALA A 48 5.86 -8.59 4.27
C ALA A 48 6.80 -9.70 4.77
N PHE A 49 8.11 -9.49 4.70
CA PHE A 49 9.10 -10.43 5.21
C PHE A 49 8.94 -10.68 6.71
N ALA A 50 8.82 -9.61 7.51
CA ALA A 50 8.67 -9.72 8.96
C ALA A 50 7.38 -10.46 9.35
N ALA A 51 6.27 -10.19 8.66
CA ALA A 51 5.02 -10.88 8.88
C ALA A 51 5.12 -12.38 8.52
N ALA A 52 5.77 -12.71 7.40
CA ALA A 52 5.99 -14.09 6.99
C ALA A 52 6.89 -14.85 7.97
N ALA A 53 8.02 -14.25 8.36
CA ALA A 53 8.99 -14.85 9.26
C ALA A 53 8.38 -15.08 10.65
N ALA A 54 7.68 -14.10 11.21
CA ALA A 54 6.99 -14.25 12.49
C ALA A 54 5.81 -15.23 12.40
N GLY A 55 5.06 -15.22 11.30
CA GLY A 55 3.99 -16.18 11.06
C GLY A 55 4.49 -17.62 11.00
N ALA A 56 5.61 -17.86 10.33
CA ALA A 56 6.25 -19.17 10.24
C ALA A 56 6.87 -19.61 11.57
N ALA A 57 7.48 -18.70 12.33
CA ALA A 57 8.16 -19.03 13.58
C ALA A 57 7.21 -19.24 14.77
N TYR A 58 6.17 -18.41 14.88
CA TYR A 58 5.28 -18.38 16.06
C TYR A 58 3.89 -18.96 15.81
N ASN A 59 3.56 -19.28 14.55
CA ASN A 59 2.25 -19.81 14.14
C ASN A 59 1.06 -18.98 14.70
N SER A 60 1.21 -17.64 14.72
CA SER A 60 0.20 -16.71 15.23
C SER A 60 -0.02 -15.54 14.27
N MET A 61 -1.27 -15.39 13.80
CA MET A 61 -1.68 -14.26 12.95
C MET A 61 -1.42 -12.90 13.61
N GLY A 62 -1.70 -12.79 14.91
CA GLY A 62 -1.51 -11.53 15.64
C GLY A 62 -0.05 -11.10 15.73
N LEU A 63 0.85 -12.04 16.04
CA LEU A 63 2.29 -11.78 16.08
C LEU A 63 2.85 -11.47 14.69
N ALA A 64 2.37 -12.16 13.65
CA ALA A 64 2.74 -11.88 12.27
C ALA A 64 2.36 -10.45 11.85
N LEU A 65 1.11 -10.04 12.09
CA LEU A 65 0.65 -8.68 11.82
C LEU A 65 1.43 -7.63 12.62
N LEU A 66 1.65 -7.88 13.92
CA LEU A 66 2.38 -6.97 14.79
C LEU A 66 3.84 -6.79 14.33
N ALA A 67 4.52 -7.89 13.94
CA ALA A 67 5.89 -7.84 13.44
C ALA A 67 6.00 -7.02 12.15
N GLY A 68 5.09 -7.24 11.19
CA GLY A 68 5.04 -6.48 9.94
C GLY A 68 4.82 -4.98 10.18
N VAL A 69 3.86 -4.64 11.04
CA VAL A 69 3.58 -3.25 11.42
C VAL A 69 4.76 -2.61 12.16
N ALA A 70 5.34 -3.32 13.13
CA ALA A 70 6.46 -2.80 13.91
C ALA A 70 7.67 -2.48 13.03
N ILE A 71 8.04 -3.36 12.10
CA ILE A 71 9.16 -3.13 11.18
C ILE A 71 8.90 -1.94 10.26
N ALA A 72 7.71 -1.79 9.69
CA ALA A 72 7.38 -0.63 8.87
C ALA A 72 7.38 0.68 9.68
N VAL A 73 6.91 0.67 10.93
CA VAL A 73 7.00 1.83 11.84
C VAL A 73 8.44 2.19 12.14
N VAL A 74 9.29 1.22 12.46
CA VAL A 74 10.73 1.44 12.70
C VAL A 74 11.39 2.07 11.47
N LEU A 75 11.18 1.51 10.28
CA LEU A 75 11.73 2.07 9.04
C LEU A 75 11.18 3.47 8.73
N SER A 76 9.91 3.72 9.03
CA SER A 76 9.29 5.05 8.89
C SER A 76 9.89 6.07 9.86
N TRP A 77 10.22 5.64 11.08
CA TRP A 77 10.94 6.46 12.06
C TRP A 77 12.39 6.70 11.67
N THR A 78 13.10 5.71 11.12
CA THR A 78 14.45 5.89 10.58
C THR A 78 14.45 6.93 9.45
N HIS A 79 13.44 6.88 8.57
CA HIS A 79 13.23 7.90 7.55
C HIS A 79 13.00 9.29 8.18
N GLY A 80 12.16 9.37 9.22
CA GLY A 80 11.92 10.58 9.99
C GLY A 80 13.18 11.13 10.67
N LEU A 81 14.02 10.25 11.23
CA LEU A 81 15.28 10.63 11.85
C LEU A 81 16.19 11.32 10.83
N ALA A 82 16.38 10.69 9.67
CA ALA A 82 17.18 11.26 8.59
C ALA A 82 16.61 12.59 8.08
N CYS A 83 15.31 12.64 7.78
CA CYS A 83 14.72 13.75 7.02
C CYS A 83 14.16 14.88 7.90
N VAL A 84 13.56 14.55 9.03
CA VAL A 84 12.91 15.49 9.95
C VAL A 84 13.89 16.00 10.99
N SER A 85 14.66 15.12 11.63
CA SER A 85 15.62 15.53 12.66
C SER A 85 16.94 16.02 12.06
N HIS A 86 17.49 15.29 11.07
CA HIS A 86 18.80 15.61 10.48
C HIS A 86 18.72 16.38 9.17
N ARG A 87 17.51 16.71 8.68
CA ARG A 87 17.31 17.53 7.47
C ARG A 87 17.95 16.93 6.21
N GLY A 88 18.13 15.60 6.19
CA GLY A 88 18.62 14.86 5.04
C GLY A 88 17.64 14.90 3.87
N ASP A 89 18.16 14.57 2.70
CA ASP A 89 17.36 14.46 1.48
C ASP A 89 16.37 13.27 1.59
N GLN A 90 15.09 13.59 1.38
CA GLN A 90 13.98 12.65 1.55
C GLN A 90 13.97 11.56 0.47
N VAL A 91 14.38 11.90 -0.75
CA VAL A 91 14.50 10.94 -1.86
C VAL A 91 15.64 9.97 -1.57
N VAL A 92 16.81 10.48 -1.18
CA VAL A 92 17.97 9.65 -0.84
C VAL A 92 17.68 8.71 0.31
N SER A 93 17.06 9.21 1.40
CA SER A 93 16.68 8.36 2.54
C SER A 93 15.66 7.29 2.14
N GLY A 94 14.66 7.64 1.33
CA GLY A 94 13.66 6.68 0.85
C GLY A 94 14.27 5.59 -0.03
N VAL A 95 15.14 5.97 -0.98
CA VAL A 95 15.87 5.03 -1.84
C VAL A 95 16.78 4.12 -1.03
N ALA A 96 17.48 4.65 -0.01
CA ALA A 96 18.29 3.84 0.89
C ALA A 96 17.46 2.77 1.62
N ILE A 97 16.27 3.13 2.11
CA ILE A 97 15.35 2.16 2.74
C ILE A 97 14.94 1.07 1.75
N ASN A 98 14.64 1.42 0.49
CA ASN A 98 14.30 0.46 -0.54
C ASN A 98 15.45 -0.54 -0.80
N ILE A 99 16.68 -0.05 -0.96
CA ILE A 99 17.87 -0.88 -1.20
C ILE A 99 18.13 -1.81 -0.01
N ILE A 100 18.06 -1.27 1.21
CA ILE A 100 18.25 -2.06 2.44
C ILE A 100 17.19 -3.15 2.51
N ALA A 101 15.91 -2.83 2.29
CA ALA A 101 14.84 -3.82 2.35
C ALA A 101 15.02 -4.90 1.28
N SER A 102 15.33 -4.54 0.02
CA SER A 102 15.52 -5.51 -1.06
C SER A 102 16.68 -6.47 -0.82
N GLY A 103 17.80 -5.98 -0.24
CA GLY A 103 18.95 -6.83 0.06
C GLY A 103 18.77 -7.64 1.35
N LEU A 104 18.36 -6.97 2.43
CA LEU A 104 18.30 -7.56 3.77
C LEU A 104 17.24 -8.66 3.87
N THR A 105 16.07 -8.48 3.27
CA THR A 105 15.01 -9.51 3.30
C THR A 105 15.45 -10.80 2.61
N VAL A 106 16.21 -10.71 1.51
CA VAL A 106 16.78 -11.87 0.83
C VAL A 106 17.87 -12.53 1.67
N VAL A 107 18.81 -11.75 2.21
CA VAL A 107 19.89 -12.27 3.06
C VAL A 107 19.34 -12.99 4.29
N LEU A 108 18.39 -12.38 4.99
CA LEU A 108 17.74 -12.99 6.16
C LEU A 108 16.91 -14.21 5.76
N GLY A 109 16.21 -14.18 4.63
CA GLY A 109 15.48 -15.35 4.12
C GLY A 109 16.40 -16.55 3.86
N ILE A 110 17.59 -16.31 3.31
CA ILE A 110 18.62 -17.34 3.13
C ILE A 110 19.14 -17.81 4.50
N ALA A 111 19.53 -16.88 5.36
CA ALA A 111 20.17 -17.21 6.64
C ALA A 111 19.25 -17.93 7.63
N TRP A 112 17.96 -17.57 7.66
CA TRP A 112 16.99 -18.13 8.62
C TRP A 112 16.25 -19.36 8.12
N PHE A 113 16.01 -19.46 6.80
CA PHE A 113 15.12 -20.49 6.26
C PHE A 113 15.76 -21.38 5.21
N ALA A 114 16.95 -21.04 4.71
CA ALA A 114 17.66 -21.80 3.67
C ALA A 114 16.82 -22.09 2.40
N GLN A 115 15.84 -21.23 2.08
CA GLN A 115 14.92 -21.38 0.94
C GLN A 115 15.14 -20.28 -0.11
N GLY A 116 16.41 -19.98 -0.44
CA GLY A 116 16.73 -19.03 -1.52
C GLY A 116 16.15 -17.63 -1.34
N GLY A 117 16.07 -17.14 -0.09
CA GLY A 117 15.49 -15.83 0.23
C GLY A 117 13.97 -15.83 0.43
N GLN A 118 13.32 -16.99 0.32
CA GLN A 118 11.91 -17.18 0.66
C GLN A 118 11.74 -17.60 2.12
N THR A 119 10.51 -17.48 2.62
CA THR A 119 10.12 -18.07 3.90
C THR A 119 9.28 -19.33 3.66
N PRO A 120 9.21 -20.26 4.63
CA PRO A 120 8.24 -21.34 4.60
C PRO A 120 6.81 -20.79 4.46
N PRO A 121 5.89 -21.54 3.84
CA PRO A 121 4.50 -21.16 3.80
C PRO A 121 3.90 -21.15 5.22
N VAL A 122 3.21 -20.08 5.56
CA VAL A 122 2.43 -19.98 6.80
C VAL A 122 1.18 -20.85 6.71
N SER A 123 0.80 -21.44 7.85
CA SER A 123 -0.38 -22.29 7.95
C SER A 123 -1.67 -21.50 7.68
N ASN A 124 -2.76 -22.18 7.35
CA ASN A 124 -4.07 -21.54 7.15
C ASN A 124 -4.61 -20.84 8.41
N GLU A 125 -4.15 -21.24 9.60
CA GLU A 125 -4.53 -20.62 10.89
C GLU A 125 -3.88 -19.24 11.08
N VAL A 126 -2.70 -19.02 10.48
CA VAL A 126 -2.00 -17.73 10.49
C VAL A 126 -2.54 -16.79 9.41
N ARG A 127 -3.14 -17.35 8.35
CA ARG A 127 -3.69 -16.59 7.23
C ARG A 127 -4.98 -15.88 7.60
N ILE A 128 -5.20 -14.75 6.94
CA ILE A 128 -6.36 -13.89 7.19
C ILE A 128 -7.50 -14.41 6.34
N GLN A 129 -8.44 -15.06 7.02
CA GLN A 129 -9.59 -15.70 6.40
C GLN A 129 -10.66 -14.68 5.95
N PRO A 130 -11.57 -15.07 5.04
CA PRO A 130 -12.73 -14.27 4.69
C PRO A 130 -13.54 -13.87 5.93
N LEU A 131 -14.00 -12.63 5.99
CA LEU A 131 -14.76 -12.13 7.17
C LEU A 131 -16.15 -12.76 7.25
N PHE A 132 -16.77 -13.02 6.09
CA PHE A 132 -18.10 -13.60 5.98
C PHE A 132 -18.05 -14.86 5.11
N PRO A 133 -17.51 -15.99 5.59
CA PRO A 133 -17.33 -17.18 4.76
C PRO A 133 -18.66 -17.79 4.29
N LEU A 134 -19.72 -17.70 5.11
CA LEU A 134 -21.03 -18.31 4.84
C LEU A 134 -21.95 -17.48 3.94
N LEU A 135 -21.73 -16.16 3.84
CA LEU A 135 -22.62 -15.27 3.07
C LEU A 135 -22.54 -15.51 1.57
N PRO A 136 -21.34 -15.58 0.95
CA PRO A 136 -21.21 -15.87 -0.47
C PRO A 136 -21.86 -17.20 -0.87
N GLU A 137 -21.80 -18.22 0.00
CA GLU A 137 -22.43 -19.53 -0.20
C GLU A 137 -23.96 -19.44 -0.17
N LEU A 138 -24.52 -18.72 0.81
CA LEU A 138 -25.96 -18.51 0.94
C LEU A 138 -26.56 -17.76 -0.26
N LEU A 139 -25.78 -16.82 -0.82
CA LEU A 139 -26.19 -15.99 -1.95
C LEU A 139 -26.02 -16.68 -3.31
N GLN A 140 -25.38 -17.87 -3.39
CA GLN A 140 -25.21 -18.61 -4.65
C GLN A 140 -26.54 -19.04 -5.29
N ALA A 141 -27.60 -19.13 -4.49
CA ALA A 141 -28.93 -19.52 -4.95
C ALA A 141 -29.59 -18.47 -5.88
N VAL A 142 -29.09 -17.22 -5.90
CA VAL A 142 -29.60 -16.15 -6.76
C VAL A 142 -28.57 -15.81 -7.85
N PRO A 143 -28.83 -16.13 -9.13
CA PRO A 143 -27.97 -15.73 -10.26
C PRO A 143 -27.77 -14.20 -10.26
N PHE A 144 -26.63 -13.72 -10.78
CA PHE A 144 -26.16 -12.34 -10.71
C PHE A 144 -25.82 -11.81 -9.30
N ILE A 145 -26.73 -11.93 -8.32
CA ILE A 145 -26.52 -11.43 -6.96
C ILE A 145 -25.45 -12.27 -6.24
N GLY A 146 -25.49 -13.60 -6.35
CA GLY A 146 -24.51 -14.49 -5.75
C GLY A 146 -23.10 -14.32 -6.32
N THR A 147 -22.98 -14.11 -7.63
CA THR A 147 -21.69 -14.01 -8.34
C THR A 147 -21.08 -12.61 -8.23
N VAL A 148 -21.87 -11.55 -8.41
CA VAL A 148 -21.36 -10.17 -8.42
C VAL A 148 -21.28 -9.60 -7.00
N ILE A 149 -22.31 -9.81 -6.17
CA ILE A 149 -22.35 -9.25 -4.82
C ILE A 149 -21.74 -10.24 -3.82
N GLY A 150 -22.14 -11.51 -3.87
CA GLY A 150 -21.60 -12.56 -2.99
C GLY A 150 -20.11 -12.78 -3.18
N GLN A 151 -19.69 -13.29 -4.34
CA GLN A 151 -18.29 -13.58 -4.62
C GLN A 151 -17.46 -12.32 -4.90
N GLY A 152 -18.04 -11.31 -5.57
CA GLY A 152 -17.33 -10.09 -5.94
C GLY A 152 -17.05 -9.14 -4.78
N LEU A 153 -18.00 -8.93 -3.86
CA LEU A 153 -17.88 -7.95 -2.76
C LEU A 153 -17.82 -8.57 -1.37
N LEU A 154 -18.52 -9.68 -1.11
CA LEU A 154 -18.66 -10.23 0.25
C LEU A 154 -17.63 -11.33 0.59
N GLY A 155 -16.96 -11.90 -0.42
CA GLY A 155 -15.96 -12.97 -0.27
C GLY A 155 -14.57 -12.53 0.22
N HIS A 156 -14.41 -11.28 0.64
CA HIS A 156 -13.09 -10.74 1.01
C HIS A 156 -12.72 -10.94 2.48
N ASN A 157 -11.41 -10.85 2.76
CA ASN A 157 -10.89 -10.88 4.12
C ASN A 157 -11.05 -9.54 4.83
N GLY A 158 -10.89 -9.56 6.16
CA GLY A 158 -11.06 -8.38 7.02
C GLY A 158 -10.20 -7.17 6.62
N LEU A 159 -9.02 -7.37 6.05
CA LEU A 159 -8.17 -6.24 5.63
C LEU A 159 -8.69 -5.50 4.40
N VAL A 160 -9.38 -6.17 3.48
CA VAL A 160 -9.99 -5.49 2.33
C VAL A 160 -11.04 -4.49 2.82
N TYR A 161 -11.93 -4.94 3.72
CA TYR A 161 -12.94 -4.06 4.31
C TYR A 161 -12.31 -2.98 5.18
N LEU A 162 -11.26 -3.31 5.96
CA LEU A 162 -10.52 -2.33 6.73
C LEU A 162 -9.88 -1.27 5.82
N ALA A 163 -9.27 -1.64 4.70
CA ALA A 163 -8.68 -0.70 3.76
C ALA A 163 -9.72 0.25 3.18
N LEU A 164 -10.89 -0.28 2.78
CA LEU A 164 -12.00 0.53 2.30
C LEU A 164 -12.57 1.46 3.39
N LEU A 165 -12.65 1.00 4.63
CA LEU A 165 -13.10 1.79 5.78
C LEU A 165 -12.07 2.86 6.19
N LEU A 166 -10.79 2.59 6.02
CA LEU A 166 -9.71 3.53 6.30
C LEU A 166 -9.71 4.71 5.34
N VAL A 167 -10.30 4.60 4.14
CA VAL A 167 -10.42 5.75 3.22
C VAL A 167 -11.27 6.88 3.82
N PRO A 168 -12.54 6.69 4.22
CA PRO A 168 -13.30 7.71 4.91
C PRO A 168 -12.71 8.02 6.30
N GLY A 169 -12.08 7.05 6.97
CA GLY A 169 -11.38 7.28 8.25
C GLY A 169 -10.23 8.28 8.15
N VAL A 170 -9.34 8.10 7.17
CA VAL A 170 -8.21 9.01 6.88
C VAL A 170 -8.73 10.34 6.34
N TRP A 171 -9.79 10.33 5.51
CA TRP A 171 -10.45 11.57 5.09
C TRP A 171 -10.96 12.37 6.28
N TRP A 172 -11.66 11.73 7.21
CA TRP A 172 -12.13 12.39 8.42
C TRP A 172 -10.96 12.89 9.27
N LEU A 173 -9.93 12.07 9.47
CA LEU A 173 -8.72 12.44 10.20
C LEU A 173 -8.06 13.69 9.61
N VAL A 174 -7.87 13.75 8.28
CA VAL A 174 -7.15 14.84 7.59
C VAL A 174 -7.98 16.11 7.43
N PHE A 175 -9.28 16.00 7.17
CA PHE A 175 -10.14 17.14 6.82
C PHE A 175 -11.07 17.59 7.93
N ARG A 176 -11.38 16.75 8.93
CA ARG A 176 -12.37 17.05 9.97
C ARG A 176 -11.80 17.13 11.40
N THR A 177 -10.51 16.80 11.62
CA THR A 177 -9.91 16.87 12.96
C THR A 177 -8.88 18.01 13.11
N ARG A 178 -8.61 18.39 14.37
CA ARG A 178 -7.54 19.35 14.72
C ARG A 178 -6.16 18.84 14.30
N PHE A 179 -5.91 17.53 14.42
CA PHE A 179 -4.67 16.92 13.95
C PHE A 179 -4.52 17.11 12.44
N GLY A 180 -5.55 16.78 11.65
CA GLY A 180 -5.53 16.93 10.20
C GLY A 180 -5.35 18.36 9.71
N LEU A 181 -6.00 19.33 10.36
CA LEU A 181 -5.80 20.76 10.08
C LEU A 181 -4.33 21.16 10.27
N ARG A 182 -3.75 20.80 11.43
CA ARG A 182 -2.35 21.10 11.75
C ARG A 182 -1.39 20.37 10.81
N LEU A 183 -1.68 19.12 10.49
CA LEU A 183 -0.89 18.31 9.55
C LEU A 183 -0.81 18.99 8.19
N ARG A 184 -1.96 19.35 7.61
CA ARG A 184 -2.02 20.06 6.33
C ARG A 184 -1.30 21.41 6.41
N ALA A 185 -1.50 22.17 7.49
CA ALA A 185 -0.79 23.44 7.69
C ALA A 185 0.74 23.26 7.72
N VAL A 186 1.25 22.18 8.33
CA VAL A 186 2.69 21.86 8.33
C VAL A 186 3.19 21.54 6.91
N GLY A 187 2.39 20.84 6.11
CA GLY A 187 2.72 20.56 4.71
C GLY A 187 2.70 21.80 3.80
N GLU A 188 1.90 22.82 4.13
CA GLU A 188 1.85 24.08 3.39
C GLU A 188 2.92 25.08 3.85
N ASN A 189 2.96 25.40 5.15
CA ASN A 189 3.90 26.37 5.71
C ASN A 189 4.30 25.99 7.16
N PRO A 190 5.39 25.23 7.34
CA PRO A 190 5.81 24.78 8.66
C PRO A 190 6.28 25.93 9.57
N GLN A 191 6.84 27.03 9.03
CA GLN A 191 7.24 28.18 9.83
C GLN A 191 6.04 28.82 10.55
N MET A 192 4.92 28.98 9.84
CA MET A 192 3.69 29.52 10.43
C MET A 192 3.11 28.64 11.53
N VAL A 193 3.27 27.32 11.42
CA VAL A 193 2.80 26.37 12.45
C VAL A 193 3.65 26.45 13.72
N ASP A 194 4.97 26.58 13.59
CA ASP A 194 5.86 26.75 14.74
C ASP A 194 5.68 28.13 15.40
N ALA A 195 5.45 29.20 14.61
CA ALA A 195 5.10 30.52 15.11
C ALA A 195 3.78 30.53 15.90
N ALA A 196 2.82 29.66 15.53
CA ALA A 196 1.60 29.43 16.29
C ALA A 196 1.80 28.53 17.54
N GLY A 197 3.04 28.19 17.89
CA GLY A 197 3.40 27.41 19.08
C GLY A 197 3.20 25.89 18.95
N VAL A 198 2.97 25.36 17.74
CA VAL A 198 2.74 23.93 17.51
C VAL A 198 4.00 23.27 16.97
N SER A 199 4.44 22.19 17.62
CA SER A 199 5.66 21.48 17.20
C SER A 199 5.50 20.77 15.85
N VAL A 200 6.17 21.31 14.84
CA VAL A 200 6.29 20.73 13.48
C VAL A 200 6.89 19.33 13.51
N LEU A 201 7.97 19.14 14.29
CA LEU A 201 8.64 17.84 14.41
C LEU A 201 7.67 16.77 14.91
N ARG A 202 6.94 17.04 15.99
CA ARG A 202 5.98 16.07 16.55
C ARG A 202 4.91 15.69 15.53
N LEU A 203 4.38 16.65 14.78
CA LEU A 203 3.37 16.38 13.75
C LEU A 203 3.91 15.51 12.63
N ARG A 204 5.13 15.78 12.14
CA ARG A 204 5.80 14.95 11.12
C ARG A 204 6.05 13.52 11.61
N TYR A 205 6.53 13.35 12.85
CA TYR A 205 6.71 12.01 13.42
C TYR A 205 5.40 11.26 13.65
N MET A 206 4.33 11.94 14.10
CA MET A 206 3.01 11.32 14.21
C MET A 206 2.49 10.83 12.84
N ALA A 207 2.68 11.64 11.79
CA ALA A 207 2.33 11.25 10.44
C ALA A 207 3.14 10.04 9.95
N LEU A 208 4.45 10.02 10.24
CA LEU A 208 5.33 8.90 9.91
C LEU A 208 4.99 7.63 10.69
N SER A 209 4.53 7.72 11.94
CA SER A 209 4.01 6.56 12.68
C SER A 209 2.79 5.96 11.99
N LEU A 210 1.80 6.79 11.62
CA LEU A 210 0.61 6.33 10.92
C LEU A 210 0.94 5.76 9.53
N ASN A 211 1.87 6.40 8.81
CA ASN A 211 2.45 5.90 7.57
C ASN A 211 3.05 4.49 7.75
N GLY A 212 3.88 4.31 8.79
CA GLY A 212 4.45 3.00 9.09
C GLY A 212 3.39 1.93 9.39
N VAL A 213 2.35 2.27 10.15
CA VAL A 213 1.25 1.33 10.44
C VAL A 213 0.52 0.91 9.16
N LEU A 214 0.11 1.87 8.33
CA LEU A 214 -0.64 1.58 7.10
C LEU A 214 0.21 0.84 6.07
N CYS A 215 1.48 1.22 5.91
CA CYS A 215 2.42 0.53 5.03
C CYS A 215 2.76 -0.88 5.53
N GLY A 216 2.85 -1.07 6.85
CA GLY A 216 3.03 -2.37 7.49
C GLY A 216 1.84 -3.31 7.26
N LEU A 217 0.61 -2.80 7.36
CA LEU A 217 -0.60 -3.56 7.02
C LEU A 217 -0.63 -3.92 5.53
N ALA A 218 -0.20 -3.01 4.65
CA ALA A 218 -0.09 -3.28 3.21
C ALA A 218 0.88 -4.42 2.91
N GLY A 219 2.05 -4.44 3.58
CA GLY A 219 3.05 -5.49 3.41
C GLY A 219 2.59 -6.83 4.00
N ALA A 220 2.02 -6.80 5.20
CA ALA A 220 1.49 -8.00 5.85
C ALA A 220 0.34 -8.63 5.03
N TYR A 221 -0.48 -7.81 4.35
CA TYR A 221 -1.52 -8.31 3.44
C TYR A 221 -0.96 -9.20 2.32
N LEU A 222 0.19 -8.83 1.74
CA LEU A 222 0.80 -9.58 0.64
C LEU A 222 1.09 -11.03 1.04
N VAL A 223 1.40 -11.29 2.31
CA VAL A 223 1.67 -12.65 2.80
C VAL A 223 0.44 -13.26 3.47
N LEU A 224 -0.11 -12.59 4.47
CA LEU A 224 -1.13 -13.21 5.31
C LEU A 224 -2.47 -13.39 4.58
N ALA A 225 -2.75 -12.59 3.55
CA ALA A 225 -3.96 -12.72 2.75
C ALA A 225 -3.69 -13.24 1.33
N GLN A 226 -2.72 -12.68 0.62
CA GLN A 226 -2.53 -12.93 -0.81
C GLN A 226 -1.65 -14.16 -1.11
N SER A 227 -0.48 -14.27 -0.48
CA SER A 227 0.51 -15.31 -0.77
C SER A 227 0.97 -16.01 0.51
N ALA A 228 0.83 -17.33 0.64
CA ALA A 228 1.15 -18.01 1.90
C ALA A 228 2.63 -17.93 2.35
N SER A 229 3.55 -17.39 1.56
CA SER A 229 4.96 -17.21 1.91
C SER A 229 5.50 -15.87 1.41
N PHE A 230 6.64 -15.44 1.95
CA PHE A 230 7.41 -14.35 1.38
C PHE A 230 8.26 -14.85 0.21
N SER A 231 8.41 -13.99 -0.80
CA SER A 231 9.29 -14.19 -1.95
C SER A 231 10.08 -12.90 -2.22
N PRO A 232 11.34 -13.00 -2.66
CA PRO A 232 12.15 -11.83 -3.00
C PRO A 232 11.42 -10.87 -3.92
N ASN A 233 11.44 -9.57 -3.58
CA ASN A 233 10.81 -8.50 -4.35
C ASN A 233 9.31 -8.68 -4.62
N MET A 234 8.57 -9.40 -3.76
CA MET A 234 7.13 -9.64 -3.95
C MET A 234 6.27 -8.37 -4.01
N THR A 235 6.73 -7.25 -3.47
CA THR A 235 6.06 -5.95 -3.59
C THR A 235 6.00 -5.49 -5.04
N ALA A 236 7.01 -5.81 -5.86
CA ALA A 236 7.06 -5.60 -7.30
C ALA A 236 6.68 -4.17 -7.75
N GLY A 237 7.17 -3.15 -7.03
CA GLY A 237 6.91 -1.75 -7.35
C GLY A 237 5.53 -1.23 -6.93
N ARG A 238 4.74 -2.02 -6.18
CA ARG A 238 3.42 -1.59 -5.66
C ARG A 238 3.50 -0.36 -4.77
N GLY A 239 4.60 -0.13 -4.05
CA GLY A 239 4.83 1.08 -3.28
C GLY A 239 4.97 2.31 -4.17
N PHE A 240 5.68 2.20 -5.30
CA PHE A 240 5.76 3.29 -6.28
C PHE A 240 4.43 3.52 -6.99
N MET A 241 3.69 2.45 -7.31
CA MET A 241 2.34 2.57 -7.87
C MET A 241 1.38 3.26 -6.90
N ALA A 242 1.48 2.98 -5.60
CA ALA A 242 0.68 3.65 -4.57
C ALA A 242 1.01 5.14 -4.47
N LEU A 243 2.29 5.52 -4.58
CA LEU A 243 2.71 6.93 -4.65
C LEU A 243 2.18 7.61 -5.93
N ALA A 244 2.20 6.93 -7.09
CA ALA A 244 1.56 7.44 -8.29
C ALA A 244 0.04 7.63 -8.12
N ALA A 245 -0.63 6.68 -7.47
CA ALA A 245 -2.06 6.76 -7.14
C ALA A 245 -2.37 7.95 -6.22
N LEU A 246 -1.49 8.26 -5.26
CA LEU A 246 -1.61 9.44 -4.41
C LEU A 246 -1.55 10.74 -5.21
N ILE A 247 -0.60 10.84 -6.14
CA ILE A 247 -0.44 12.01 -7.03
C ILE A 247 -1.68 12.17 -7.92
N PHE A 248 -2.16 11.10 -8.53
CA PHE A 248 -3.38 11.09 -9.36
C PHE A 248 -4.61 11.47 -8.53
N GLY A 249 -4.65 10.98 -7.29
CA GLY A 249 -5.65 11.31 -6.29
C GLY A 249 -5.54 12.73 -5.73
N ARG A 250 -4.57 13.54 -6.18
CA ARG A 250 -4.34 14.93 -5.74
C ARG A 250 -4.25 15.06 -4.21
N TRP A 251 -3.53 14.13 -3.57
CA TRP A 251 -3.42 14.05 -2.11
C TRP A 251 -4.76 14.03 -1.37
N HIS A 252 -5.83 13.52 -2.01
CA HIS A 252 -7.15 13.34 -1.42
C HIS A 252 -7.44 11.84 -1.25
N PRO A 253 -7.87 11.36 -0.06
CA PRO A 253 -8.03 9.92 0.20
C PRO A 253 -8.98 9.21 -0.77
N VAL A 254 -10.11 9.84 -1.10
CA VAL A 254 -11.07 9.28 -2.07
C VAL A 254 -10.50 9.30 -3.49
N GLY A 255 -9.66 10.28 -3.83
CA GLY A 255 -9.00 10.32 -5.12
C GLY A 255 -7.96 9.20 -5.25
N ALA A 256 -7.19 8.97 -4.17
CA ALA A 256 -6.24 7.87 -4.10
C ALA A 256 -6.95 6.51 -4.19
N LEU A 257 -8.11 6.34 -3.54
CA LEU A 257 -8.94 5.13 -3.68
C LEU A 257 -9.27 4.84 -5.15
N TRP A 258 -9.83 5.82 -5.88
CA TRP A 258 -10.19 5.61 -7.28
C TRP A 258 -9.00 5.27 -8.17
N ALA A 259 -7.86 5.93 -7.94
CA ALA A 259 -6.62 5.60 -8.66
C ALA A 259 -6.13 4.19 -8.34
N CYS A 260 -6.13 3.78 -7.06
CA CYS A 260 -5.76 2.42 -6.66
C CYS A 260 -6.73 1.36 -7.20
N LEU A 261 -8.03 1.63 -7.26
CA LEU A 261 -9.02 0.74 -7.88
C LEU A 261 -8.78 0.58 -9.37
N LEU A 262 -8.43 1.67 -10.08
CA LEU A 262 -8.06 1.61 -11.48
C LEU A 262 -6.79 0.76 -11.69
N PHE A 263 -5.72 0.99 -10.92
CA PHE A 263 -4.52 0.15 -11.01
C PHE A 263 -4.79 -1.32 -10.68
N GLY A 264 -5.56 -1.58 -9.62
CA GLY A 264 -5.95 -2.94 -9.25
C GLY A 264 -6.82 -3.61 -10.31
N PHE A 265 -7.68 -2.87 -11.01
CA PHE A 265 -8.48 -3.37 -12.11
C PHE A 265 -7.60 -3.77 -13.30
N LEU A 266 -6.65 -2.91 -13.66
CA LEU A 266 -5.73 -3.19 -14.77
C LEU A 266 -4.83 -4.39 -14.48
N ASP A 267 -4.34 -4.50 -13.24
CA ASP A 267 -3.54 -5.66 -12.82
C ASP A 267 -4.41 -6.93 -12.77
N ALA A 268 -5.67 -6.84 -12.34
CA ALA A 268 -6.63 -7.94 -12.42
C ALA A 268 -6.91 -8.39 -13.86
N VAL A 269 -7.04 -7.45 -14.80
CA VAL A 269 -7.17 -7.74 -16.23
C VAL A 269 -5.89 -8.35 -16.78
N ALA A 270 -4.72 -7.81 -16.43
CA ALA A 270 -3.43 -8.36 -16.83
C ALA A 270 -3.27 -9.81 -16.38
N ILE A 271 -3.59 -10.13 -15.12
CA ILE A 271 -3.58 -11.50 -14.59
C ILE A 271 -4.51 -12.44 -15.39
N ARG A 272 -5.65 -11.93 -15.86
CA ARG A 272 -6.61 -12.74 -16.65
C ARG A 272 -6.21 -12.95 -18.09
N LEU A 273 -5.49 -12.01 -18.68
CA LEU A 273 -5.01 -12.09 -20.07
C LEU A 273 -3.73 -12.94 -20.20
N GLN A 274 -3.02 -13.20 -19.10
CA GLN A 274 -1.83 -14.04 -19.12
C GLN A 274 -2.14 -15.44 -19.66
N GLY A 275 -1.45 -15.83 -20.74
CA GLY A 275 -1.62 -17.14 -21.39
C GLY A 275 -2.89 -17.27 -22.24
N VAL A 276 -3.60 -16.17 -22.52
CA VAL A 276 -4.75 -16.17 -23.43
C VAL A 276 -4.31 -15.72 -24.82
N ALA A 277 -4.56 -16.54 -25.83
CA ALA A 277 -4.36 -16.17 -27.22
C ALA A 277 -5.41 -15.11 -27.63
N LEU A 278 -4.95 -13.91 -27.99
CA LEU A 278 -5.84 -12.86 -28.45
C LEU A 278 -6.23 -13.10 -29.92
N PRO A 279 -7.51 -12.93 -30.26
CA PRO A 279 -7.98 -13.11 -31.63
C PRO A 279 -7.26 -12.12 -32.56
N GLY A 280 -6.55 -12.65 -33.56
CA GLY A 280 -5.82 -11.86 -34.57
C GLY A 280 -4.38 -11.47 -34.22
N ILE A 281 -3.93 -11.65 -32.98
CA ILE A 281 -2.57 -11.26 -32.53
C ILE A 281 -1.76 -12.48 -32.05
N GLY A 282 -2.43 -13.55 -31.59
CA GLY A 282 -1.79 -14.72 -31.01
C GLY A 282 -1.53 -14.56 -29.51
N GLU A 283 -0.67 -15.41 -28.94
CA GLU A 283 -0.28 -15.31 -27.53
C GLU A 283 0.66 -14.13 -27.32
N VAL A 284 0.22 -13.17 -26.49
CA VAL A 284 1.04 -12.01 -26.14
C VAL A 284 2.01 -12.39 -25.03
N PRO A 285 3.30 -11.98 -25.11
CA PRO A 285 4.27 -12.23 -24.04
C PRO A 285 3.78 -11.68 -22.70
N VAL A 286 3.93 -12.47 -21.64
CA VAL A 286 3.49 -12.12 -20.28
C VAL A 286 4.07 -10.78 -19.81
N GLN A 287 5.30 -10.47 -20.20
CA GLN A 287 5.96 -9.20 -19.86
C GLN A 287 5.24 -7.99 -20.48
N ALA A 288 4.71 -8.11 -21.70
CA ALA A 288 3.93 -7.05 -22.33
C ALA A 288 2.57 -6.86 -21.64
N ILE A 289 1.96 -7.96 -21.20
CA ILE A 289 0.70 -7.93 -20.41
C ILE A 289 0.94 -7.34 -19.01
N GLN A 290 2.08 -7.62 -18.38
CA GLN A 290 2.44 -7.04 -17.08
C GLN A 290 2.84 -5.56 -17.18
N ALA A 291 3.26 -5.09 -18.36
CA ALA A 291 3.56 -3.67 -18.60
C ALA A 291 2.30 -2.80 -18.72
N LEU A 292 1.12 -3.38 -18.96
CA LEU A 292 -0.14 -2.68 -19.23
C LEU A 292 -0.52 -1.65 -18.15
N PRO A 293 -0.49 -1.98 -16.84
CA PRO A 293 -0.77 -1.00 -15.79
C PRO A 293 0.17 0.21 -15.88
N TYR A 294 1.49 -0.04 -16.02
CA TYR A 294 2.52 1.00 -16.08
C TYR A 294 2.38 1.90 -17.31
N VAL A 295 2.18 1.32 -18.50
CA VAL A 295 1.98 2.06 -19.75
C VAL A 295 0.74 2.95 -19.64
N LEU A 296 -0.37 2.42 -19.12
CA LEU A 296 -1.57 3.23 -18.94
C LEU A 296 -1.35 4.34 -17.92
N THR A 297 -0.56 4.10 -16.87
CA THR A 297 -0.14 5.14 -15.93
C THR A 297 0.48 6.34 -16.64
N VAL A 298 1.41 6.07 -17.56
CA VAL A 298 2.10 7.11 -18.34
C VAL A 298 1.10 7.85 -19.24
N VAL A 299 0.23 7.13 -19.93
CA VAL A 299 -0.79 7.72 -20.81
C VAL A 299 -1.77 8.60 -20.04
N LEU A 300 -2.25 8.13 -18.88
CA LEU A 300 -3.19 8.89 -18.04
C LEU A 300 -2.53 10.16 -17.50
N LEU A 301 -1.29 10.05 -17.00
CA LEU A 301 -0.54 11.20 -16.50
C LEU A 301 -0.25 12.23 -17.59
N ALA A 302 0.12 11.77 -18.79
CA ALA A 302 0.41 12.66 -19.91
C ALA A 302 -0.85 13.29 -20.51
N GLY A 303 -1.97 12.57 -20.55
CA GLY A 303 -3.16 12.95 -21.32
C GLY A 303 -4.30 13.61 -20.53
N PHE A 304 -4.50 13.26 -19.26
CA PHE A 304 -5.76 13.54 -18.55
C PHE A 304 -5.62 14.20 -17.18
N ILE A 305 -4.39 14.34 -16.68
CA ILE A 305 -4.19 14.90 -15.34
C ILE A 305 -4.12 16.42 -15.44
N GLY A 306 -5.17 17.07 -14.94
CA GLY A 306 -5.19 18.51 -14.69
C GLY A 306 -4.16 18.93 -13.62
N LYS A 307 -4.16 20.20 -13.21
CA LYS A 307 -3.20 20.71 -12.21
C LYS A 307 -3.28 19.92 -10.89
N ALA A 308 -2.26 19.11 -10.60
CA ALA A 308 -2.05 18.49 -9.31
C ALA A 308 -1.23 19.44 -8.41
N VAL A 309 -1.83 19.93 -7.33
CA VAL A 309 -1.16 20.85 -6.39
C VAL A 309 -0.66 20.04 -5.19
N ALA A 310 0.64 19.81 -5.16
CA ALA A 310 1.32 19.21 -4.00
C ALA A 310 1.40 20.22 -2.83
N PRO A 311 1.52 19.76 -1.57
CA PRO A 311 1.81 20.64 -0.44
C PRO A 311 3.07 21.48 -0.70
N GLN A 312 3.01 22.79 -0.42
CA GLN A 312 4.09 23.71 -0.83
C GLN A 312 5.45 23.43 -0.17
N ALA A 313 5.46 22.89 1.05
CA ALA A 313 6.67 22.53 1.77
C ALA A 313 7.09 21.06 1.57
N LEU A 314 6.44 20.32 0.67
CA LEU A 314 6.79 18.94 0.37
C LEU A 314 8.23 18.84 -0.14
N GLY A 315 9.02 17.92 0.41
CA GLY A 315 10.42 17.71 0.03
C GLY A 315 11.40 18.72 0.63
N ARG A 316 10.92 19.78 1.32
CA ARG A 316 11.77 20.83 1.87
C ARG A 316 12.09 20.57 3.35
N PRO A 317 13.37 20.48 3.74
CA PRO A 317 13.75 20.35 5.15
C PRO A 317 13.26 21.56 5.97
N TYR A 318 12.76 21.29 7.18
CA TYR A 318 12.31 22.36 8.08
C TYR A 318 13.47 22.87 8.94
N THR A 319 13.68 24.18 8.95
CA THR A 319 14.63 24.87 9.82
C THR A 319 13.87 25.73 10.81
N LYS A 320 14.02 25.44 12.11
CA LYS A 320 13.48 26.28 13.18
C LYS A 320 14.30 27.56 13.26
N GLU A 321 13.65 28.71 13.04
CA GLU A 321 14.25 30.02 13.32
C GLU A 321 14.47 30.13 14.84
N ARG A 322 15.69 30.54 15.21
CA ARG A 322 16.11 30.73 16.60
C ARG A 322 15.90 32.18 17.01
#